data_AF-A0A0U1NHK1-F1
#
_entry.id   AF-A0A0U1NHK1-F1
#
_cell.length_a   1.000
_cell.length_b   1.000
_cell.length_c   1.000
_cell.angle_alpha   90.00
_cell.angle_beta   90.00
_cell.angle_gamma   90.00
#
_symmetry.space_group_name_H-M   'P 1'
#
loop_
_entity.id
_entity.type
_entity.pdbx_description
1 polymer ?
#
loop_
_entity_poly.entity_id
_entity_poly.type
_entity_poly.pdbx_seq_one_letter_code
_entity_poly.pdbx_strand_id
1 'polypeptide(L)'
;MTSKPNAPRLAPPTNVVSIFDHRAELRFPAIAQTEAYWEALRGTRLMPDRADVNPRGIENLLEYAFIGERIAPGLVRLRLAGMHMSDLI
;
A
#
# COMPACT_ATOMS: atom_id res chain seq x y z
N MET A 1 -14.05 -32.75 50.86
CA MET A 1 -14.64 -32.39 49.55
C MET A 1 -13.95 -31.13 49.04
N THR A 2 -12.67 -31.27 48.64
CA THR A 2 -12.12 -31.13 47.26
C THR A 2 -12.31 -29.74 46.64
N SER A 3 -11.38 -28.84 46.96
CA SER A 3 -11.13 -27.62 46.18
C SER A 3 -10.24 -28.02 45.00
N LYS A 4 -10.77 -27.87 43.79
CA LYS A 4 -10.06 -28.10 42.52
C LYS A 4 -9.04 -26.97 42.34
N PRO A 5 -7.74 -27.25 42.14
CA PRO A 5 -6.76 -26.19 41.95
C PRO A 5 -7.03 -25.46 40.63
N ASN A 6 -7.11 -24.13 40.70
CA ASN A 6 -7.30 -23.25 39.56
C ASN A 6 -6.08 -23.36 38.63
N ALA A 7 -6.31 -23.70 37.36
CA ALA A 7 -5.23 -23.81 36.37
C ALA A 7 -4.56 -22.43 36.20
N PRO A 8 -3.23 -22.37 36.02
CA PRO A 8 -2.56 -21.12 35.73
C PRO A 8 -3.15 -20.54 34.44
N ARG A 9 -3.55 -19.25 34.45
CA ARG A 9 -3.82 -18.50 33.22
C ARG A 9 -2.55 -18.61 32.38
N LEU A 10 -2.63 -19.37 31.29
CA LEU A 10 -1.56 -19.46 30.30
C LEU A 10 -1.17 -18.02 29.93
N ALA A 11 0.10 -17.69 30.12
CA ALA A 11 0.65 -16.45 29.57
C ALA A 11 0.22 -16.36 28.09
N PRO A 12 -0.15 -15.16 27.58
CA PRO A 12 -0.48 -15.03 26.17
C PRO A 12 0.68 -15.63 25.37
N PRO A 13 0.40 -16.48 24.36
CA PRO A 13 1.45 -17.13 23.60
C PRO A 13 2.40 -16.04 23.09
N THR A 14 3.69 -16.18 23.42
CA THR A 14 4.79 -15.27 23.08
C THR A 14 4.99 -15.08 21.56
N ASN A 15 4.07 -15.58 20.74
CA ASN A 15 4.13 -15.60 19.29
C ASN A 15 2.90 -14.95 18.64
N VAL A 16 2.14 -14.15 19.38
CA VAL A 16 1.06 -13.32 18.80
C VAL A 16 1.65 -11.96 18.47
N VAL A 17 1.95 -11.78 17.18
CA VAL A 17 2.35 -10.49 16.62
C VAL A 17 1.09 -9.78 16.14
N SER A 18 0.83 -8.59 16.68
CA SER A 18 -0.26 -7.73 16.24
C SER A 18 0.07 -7.14 14.87
N ILE A 19 -0.73 -7.50 13.85
CA ILE A 19 -0.62 -6.92 12.50
C ILE A 19 -0.87 -5.40 12.52
N PHE A 20 -1.67 -4.92 13.47
CA PHE A 20 -2.01 -3.50 13.59
C PHE A 20 -0.82 -2.64 13.99
N ASP A 21 0.08 -3.17 14.84
CA ASP A 21 1.28 -2.44 15.27
C ASP A 21 2.31 -2.35 14.13
N HIS A 22 2.43 -3.39 13.30
CA HIS A 22 3.30 -3.36 12.12
C HIS A 22 2.80 -2.44 10.99
N ARG A 23 1.49 -2.16 10.92
CA ARG A 23 0.99 -1.13 9.99
C ARG A 23 1.45 0.28 10.35
N ALA A 24 1.77 0.54 11.63
CA ALA A 24 2.32 1.83 12.05
C ALA A 24 3.79 2.00 11.63
N GLU A 25 4.54 0.90 11.53
CA GLU A 25 5.95 0.86 11.12
C GLU A 25 6.15 0.86 9.60
N LEU A 26 5.20 0.30 8.84
CA LEU A 26 5.16 0.40 7.38
C LEU A 26 4.76 1.82 6.93
N ARG A 27 5.60 2.80 7.25
CA ARG A 27 5.50 4.15 6.69
C ARG A 27 6.09 4.13 5.30
N PHE A 28 5.25 3.81 4.30
CA PHE A 28 5.63 3.94 2.90
C PHE A 28 5.55 5.41 2.49
N PRO A 29 6.67 6.16 2.44
CA PRO A 29 6.62 7.60 2.18
C PRO A 29 6.09 7.88 0.78
N ALA A 30 6.29 6.95 -0.16
CA ALA A 30 5.76 7.01 -1.50
C ALA A 30 4.22 7.00 -1.54
N ILE A 31 3.56 6.23 -0.68
CA ILE A 31 2.09 6.21 -0.60
C ILE A 31 1.59 7.55 -0.08
N ALA A 32 2.15 8.05 1.02
CA ALA A 32 1.76 9.33 1.59
C ALA A 32 1.96 10.50 0.60
N GLN A 33 3.05 10.49 -0.17
CA GLN A 33 3.29 11.49 -1.21
C GLN A 33 2.31 11.36 -2.38
N THR A 34 1.97 10.13 -2.78
CA THR A 34 0.96 9.87 -3.82
C THR A 34 -0.41 10.37 -3.39
N GLU A 35 -0.80 10.10 -2.15
CA GLU A 35 -2.04 10.60 -1.54
C GLU A 35 -2.07 12.14 -1.51
N ALA A 36 -1.00 12.77 -1.00
CA ALA A 36 -0.92 14.23 -0.95
C ALA A 36 -1.03 14.87 -2.35
N TYR A 37 -0.36 14.29 -3.35
CA TYR A 37 -0.47 14.73 -4.74
C TYR A 37 -1.90 14.57 -5.28
N TRP A 38 -2.53 13.43 -5.02
CA TRP A 38 -3.91 13.15 -5.44
C TRP A 38 -4.92 14.12 -4.81
N GLU A 39 -4.79 14.38 -3.51
CA GLU A 39 -5.61 15.32 -2.76
C GLU A 39 -5.45 16.76 -3.25
N ALA A 40 -4.20 17.18 -3.54
CA ALA A 40 -3.94 18.48 -4.13
C ALA A 40 -4.57 18.63 -5.53
N LEU A 41 -4.53 17.57 -6.35
CA LEU A 41 -5.09 17.59 -7.70
C LEU A 41 -6.62 17.63 -7.70
N ARG A 42 -7.27 16.75 -6.94
CA ARG A 42 -8.74 16.65 -6.92
C ARG A 42 -9.38 17.92 -6.34
N GLY A 43 -8.73 18.56 -5.35
CA GLY A 43 -9.34 19.62 -4.56
C GLY A 43 -10.65 19.14 -3.92
N THR A 44 -11.77 19.76 -4.27
CA THR A 44 -13.09 19.39 -3.75
C THR A 44 -13.81 18.30 -4.56
N ARG A 45 -13.23 17.86 -5.69
CA ARG A 45 -13.85 16.87 -6.59
C ARG A 45 -13.67 15.44 -6.08
N LEU A 46 -14.45 14.51 -6.63
CA LEU A 46 -14.35 13.08 -6.33
C LEU A 46 -13.12 12.39 -6.91
N MET A 47 -12.51 12.95 -7.97
CA MET A 47 -11.23 12.55 -8.54
C MET A 47 -10.74 13.68 -9.48
N PRO A 48 -9.44 13.79 -9.77
CA PRO A 48 -8.97 14.67 -10.81
C PRO A 48 -9.34 14.16 -12.21
N ASP A 49 -9.35 15.04 -13.19
CA ASP A 49 -9.43 14.64 -14.58
C ASP A 49 -8.10 14.03 -15.02
N ARG A 50 -8.15 13.11 -15.99
CA ARG A 50 -6.92 12.49 -16.53
C ARG A 50 -5.91 13.53 -17.03
N ALA A 51 -6.41 14.67 -17.50
CA ALA A 51 -5.60 15.76 -18.06
C ALA A 51 -4.92 16.60 -16.96
N ASP A 52 -5.43 16.55 -15.72
CA ASP A 52 -4.83 17.25 -14.59
C ASP A 52 -3.54 16.55 -14.12
N VAL A 53 -3.45 15.24 -14.33
CA VAL A 53 -2.33 14.41 -13.88
C VAL A 53 -1.09 14.73 -14.71
N ASN A 54 -0.18 15.51 -14.13
CA ASN A 54 1.16 15.73 -14.66
C ASN A 54 2.16 14.79 -13.95
N PRO A 55 2.68 13.74 -14.61
CA PRO A 55 3.58 12.75 -13.99
C PRO A 55 4.84 13.38 -13.38
N ARG A 56 5.27 14.54 -13.88
CA ARG A 56 6.44 15.26 -13.33
C ARG A 56 6.24 15.71 -11.89
N GLY A 57 4.99 15.86 -11.42
CA GLY A 57 4.70 16.22 -10.03
C GLY A 57 4.99 15.12 -9.01
N ILE A 58 5.20 13.89 -9.49
CA ILE A 58 5.48 12.69 -8.68
C ILE A 58 6.64 11.87 -9.25
N GLU A 59 7.59 12.54 -9.91
CA GLU A 59 8.69 11.86 -10.64
C GLU A 59 9.45 10.86 -9.77
N ASN A 60 9.70 11.21 -8.50
CA ASN A 60 10.34 10.37 -7.50
C ASN A 60 9.49 9.15 -7.05
N LEU A 61 8.20 9.12 -7.40
CA LEU A 61 7.30 8.00 -7.14
C LEU A 61 7.13 7.11 -8.37
N LEU A 62 7.44 7.62 -9.57
CA LEU A 62 7.23 6.90 -10.83
C LEU A 62 8.08 5.62 -10.92
N GLU A 63 9.23 5.58 -10.26
CA GLU A 63 10.07 4.38 -10.21
C GLU A 63 9.40 3.18 -9.52
N TYR A 64 8.34 3.43 -8.74
CA TYR A 64 7.51 2.42 -8.07
C TYR A 64 6.12 2.27 -8.71
N ALA A 65 5.85 2.97 -9.82
CA ALA A 65 4.53 3.04 -10.44
C ALA A 65 4.47 2.28 -11.77
N PHE A 66 3.32 1.66 -12.03
CA PHE A 66 3.01 1.03 -13.30
C PHE A 66 1.58 1.35 -13.74
N ILE A 67 1.35 1.32 -15.05
CA ILE A 67 0.01 1.44 -15.64
C ILE A 67 -0.43 0.05 -16.08
N GLY A 68 -1.53 -0.44 -15.52
CA GLY A 68 -2.20 -1.65 -15.99
C GLY A 68 -3.30 -1.33 -16.99
N GLU A 69 -3.20 -1.85 -18.19
CA GLU A 69 -4.22 -1.77 -19.23
C GLU A 69 -4.81 -3.15 -19.50
N ARG A 70 -6.12 -3.32 -19.34
CA ARG A 70 -6.79 -4.57 -19.70
C ARG A 70 -6.92 -4.65 -21.22
N ILE A 71 -6.24 -5.60 -21.85
CA ILE A 71 -6.22 -5.74 -23.31
C ILE A 71 -7.08 -6.89 -23.84
N ALA A 72 -7.44 -7.86 -22.98
CA ALA A 72 -8.37 -8.95 -23.30
C ALA A 72 -8.90 -9.58 -22.00
N PRO A 73 -9.91 -10.48 -22.05
CA PRO A 73 -10.30 -11.29 -20.91
C PRO A 73 -9.13 -12.08 -20.32
N GLY A 74 -8.81 -11.85 -19.05
CA GLY A 74 -7.69 -12.50 -18.36
C GLY A 74 -6.30 -11.95 -18.69
N LEU A 75 -6.18 -10.94 -19.56
CA LEU A 75 -4.90 -10.33 -19.93
C LEU A 75 -4.83 -8.86 -19.54
N VAL A 76 -3.73 -8.49 -18.89
CA VAL A 76 -3.36 -7.12 -18.55
C VAL A 76 -1.98 -6.83 -19.13
N ARG A 77 -1.85 -5.69 -19.80
CA ARG A 77 -0.58 -5.10 -20.18
C ARG A 77 -0.13 -4.17 -19.07
N LEU A 78 1.03 -4.43 -18.48
CA LEU A 78 1.67 -3.53 -17.54
C LEU A 78 2.69 -2.66 -18.28
N ARG A 79 2.63 -1.35 -18.09
CA ARG A 79 3.65 -0.40 -18.53
C ARG A 79 4.38 0.11 -17.31
N LEU A 80 5.67 -0.19 -17.21
CA LEU A 80 6.52 0.24 -16.11
C LEU A 80 7.20 1.56 -16.49
N ALA A 81 7.29 2.49 -15.55
CA ALA A 81 8.03 3.73 -15.71
C ALA A 81 9.33 3.67 -14.91
N GLY A 82 10.33 2.90 -15.36
CA GLY A 82 11.64 2.87 -14.71
C GLY A 82 12.35 1.51 -14.80
N MET A 83 13.66 1.52 -14.60
CA MET A 83 14.48 0.29 -14.57
C MET A 83 14.26 -0.52 -13.28
N HIS A 84 13.96 0.14 -12.15
CA HIS A 84 13.87 -0.50 -10.84
C HIS A 84 12.75 -1.55 -10.73
N MET A 85 11.65 -1.40 -11.49
CA MET A 85 10.60 -2.42 -11.60
C MET A 85 10.92 -3.51 -12.62
N SER A 86 11.84 -3.26 -13.57
CA SER A 86 12.22 -4.24 -14.58
C SER A 86 13.03 -5.39 -13.97
N ASP A 87 13.76 -5.14 -12.88
CA ASP A 87 14.56 -6.15 -12.18
C ASP A 87 13.72 -7.12 -11.31
N LEU A 88 12.41 -6.85 -11.15
CA LEU A 88 11.51 -7.64 -10.28
C LEU A 88 10.62 -8.62 -11.05
N ILE A 89 10.72 -8.68 -12.38
CA ILE A 89 9.96 -9.55 -13.29
C ILE A 89 10.90 -10.62 -13.83
#